data_AF-A0A971L309-F1
#
_entry.id   AF-A0A971L309-F1
#
_cell.length_a   1.000
_cell.length_b   1.000
_cell.length_c   1.000
_cell.angle_alpha   90.00
_cell.angle_beta   90.00
_cell.angle_gamma   90.00
#
_symmetry.space_group_name_H-M   'P 1'
#
loop_
_entity.id
_entity.type
_entity.pdbx_description
1 polymer ?
#
loop_
_entity_poly.entity_id
_entity_poly.type
_entity_poly.pdbx_seq_one_letter_code
_entity_poly.pdbx_strand_id
1 'polypeptide(L)' 'MQQLETLVASMEAGELSLEASLQAYEEGVRLTRLCQQQLAQAEQRVFSLQEQNGQMNFEPLNFKPQAGTL' A
#
# COMPACT_ATOMS: atom_id res chain seq x y z
N MET A 1 0.91 -1.48 8.20
CA MET A 1 2.11 -2.12 7.62
C MET A 1 2.37 -3.50 8.21
N GLN A 2 2.53 -3.64 9.53
CA GLN A 2 2.83 -4.93 10.18
C GLN A 2 1.90 -6.10 9.79
N GLN A 3 0.60 -5.86 9.60
CA GLN A 3 -0.33 -6.90 9.15
C GLN A 3 -0.05 -7.39 7.72
N LEU A 4 0.32 -6.48 6.81
CA LEU A 4 0.69 -6.84 5.44
C LEU A 4 2.02 -7.61 5.42
N GLU A 5 3.00 -7.18 6.22
CA GLU A 5 4.31 -7.85 6.33
C GLU A 5 4.16 -9.27 6.88
N THR A 6 3.33 -9.45 7.91
CA THR A 6 3.03 -10.77 8.48
C THR A 6 2.33 -11.66 7.47
N LEU A 7 1.40 -11.09 6.70
CA LEU A 7 0.67 -11.82 5.67
C LEU A 7 1.59 -12.26 4.52
N VAL A 8 2.44 -11.35 4.01
CA VAL A 8 3.43 -11.67 2.98
C VAL A 8 4.38 -12.77 3.46
N ALA A 9 4.89 -12.67 4.68
CA ALA A 9 5.75 -13.72 5.25
C ALA A 9 5.06 -15.09 5.32
N SER A 10 3.76 -15.12 5.64
CA SER A 10 2.99 -16.38 5.65
C SER A 10 2.75 -16.95 4.25
N MET A 11 2.63 -16.08 3.23
CA MET A 11 2.49 -16.49 1.83
C MET A 11 3.81 -17.03 1.27
N GLU A 12 4.94 -16.41 1.62
CA GLU A 12 6.27 -16.85 1.19
C GLU A 12 6.73 -18.16 1.84
N ALA A 13 6.17 -18.51 3.00
CA ALA A 13 6.46 -19.78 3.68
C ALA A 13 5.95 -21.02 2.91
N GLY A 14 4.99 -20.86 1.99
CA GLY A 14 4.55 -21.92 1.08
C GLY A 14 3.68 -23.02 1.70
N GLU A 15 3.27 -22.89 2.96
CA GLU A 15 2.45 -23.89 3.67
C GLU A 15 0.93 -23.64 3.61
N LEU A 16 0.50 -22.62 2.86
CA LEU A 16 -0.92 -22.27 2.75
C LEU A 16 -1.66 -23.23 1.80
N SER A 17 -2.85 -23.67 2.22
CA SER A 17 -3.80 -24.30 1.30
C SER A 17 -4.21 -23.31 0.20
N LEU A 18 -4.78 -23.81 -0.90
CA LEU A 18 -5.29 -22.95 -1.98
C LEU A 18 -6.33 -21.95 -1.47
N GLU A 19 -7.26 -22.39 -0.63
CA GLU A 19 -8.28 -21.54 -0.02
C GLU A 19 -7.66 -20.46 0.88
N ALA A 20 -6.69 -20.84 1.72
CA ALA A 20 -5.97 -19.89 2.58
C ALA A 20 -5.12 -18.90 1.75
N SER A 21 -4.57 -19.34 0.62
CA SER A 21 -3.80 -18.50 -0.30
C SER A 21 -4.68 -17.46 -1.00
N LEU A 22 -5.91 -17.84 -1.37
CA LEU A 22 -6.89 -16.92 -1.95
C LEU A 22 -7.34 -15.87 -0.92
N GLN A 23 -7.63 -16.29 0.32
CA GLN A 23 -7.96 -15.37 1.41
C GLN A 23 -6.80 -14.41 1.72
N ALA A 24 -5.56 -14.93 1.74
CA ALA A 24 -4.38 -14.10 1.95
C ALA A 24 -4.16 -13.10 0.83
N TYR A 25 -4.42 -13.47 -0.43
CA TYR A 25 -4.36 -12.54 -1.55
C TYR A 25 -5.41 -11.42 -1.43
N GLU A 26 -6.67 -11.76 -1.14
CA GLU A 26 -7.73 -10.76 -0.96
C GLU A 26 -7.41 -9.77 0.15
N GLU A 27 -6.92 -10.27 1.29
CA GLU A 27 -6.50 -9.44 2.41
C GLU A 27 -5.28 -8.59 2.06
N GLY A 28 -4.31 -9.13 1.32
CA GLY A 28 -3.15 -8.38 0.81
C GLY A 28 -3.55 -7.23 -0.11
N VAL A 29 -4.50 -7.45 -1.02
CA VAL A 29 -5.08 -6.40 -1.88
C VAL A 29 -5.77 -5.32 -1.05
N ARG A 30 -6.56 -5.71 -0.05
CA ARG A 30 -7.26 -4.78 0.85
C ARG A 30 -6.26 -3.91 1.64
N LEU A 31 -5.26 -4.53 2.25
CA LEU A 31 -4.23 -3.85 3.03
C LEU A 31 -3.37 -2.93 2.15
N THR A 32 -3.06 -3.33 0.93
CA THR A 32 -2.33 -2.50 -0.04
C THR A 32 -3.12 -1.24 -0.40
N ARG A 33 -4.42 -1.38 -0.70
CA ARG A 33 -5.30 -0.23 -0.97
C ARG A 33 -5.37 0.74 0.21
N LEU A 34 -5.45 0.20 1.44
CA LEU A 34 -5.45 1.04 2.64
C LEU A 34 -4.13 1.82 2.81
N CYS A 35 -2.99 1.18 2.52
CA CYS A 35 -1.70 1.86 2.58
C CYS A 35 -1.61 2.99 1.54
N GLN A 36 -2.09 2.76 0.32
CA GLN A 36 -2.14 3.78 -0.73
C GLN A 36 -3.02 4.98 -0.33
N GLN A 37 -4.18 4.74 0.28
CA GLN A 37 -5.05 5.81 0.76
C GLN A 37 -4.37 6.66 1.86
N GLN A 38 -3.68 6.02 2.80
CA GLN A 38 -2.95 6.74 3.85
C GLN A 38 -1.78 7.54 3.27
N LEU A 39 -1.08 6.99 2.28
CA LEU A 39 -0.02 7.70 1.59
C LEU A 39 -0.56 8.95 0.88
N ALA A 40 -1.64 8.82 0.11
CA ALA A 40 -2.28 9.96 -0.57
C ALA A 40 -2.74 11.06 0.41
N GLN A 41 -3.27 10.69 1.58
CA GLN A 41 -3.62 11.68 2.62
C GLN A 41 -2.38 12.38 3.19
N ALA A 42 -1.29 11.64 3.40
CA ALA A 42 -0.04 12.22 3.86
C ALA A 42 0.56 13.19 2.82
N GLU A 43 0.54 12.82 1.54
CA GLU A 43 0.98 13.67 0.43
C GLU A 43 0.17 14.96 0.36
N GLN A 44 -1.16 14.86 0.42
CA GLN A 44 -2.03 16.04 0.42
C GLN A 44 -1.71 16.97 1.60
N ARG A 45 -1.44 16.40 2.78
CA ARG A 45 -1.07 17.18 3.96
C ARG A 45 0.27 17.89 3.76
N VAL A 46 1.27 17.21 3.20
CA VAL A 46 2.58 17.82 2.89
C VAL A 46 2.43 18.94 1.87
N PHE A 47 1.66 18.71 0.80
CA PHE A 47 1.37 19.71 -0.21
C PHE A 47 0.74 20.97 0.41
N SER A 48 -0.30 20.83 1.22
CA SER A 48 -0.95 21.98 1.88
C SER A 48 0.00 22.75 2.82
N LEU A 49 0.92 22.06 3.50
CA LEU A 49 1.92 22.70 4.37
C LEU A 49 2.99 23.45 3.57
N GLN A 50 3.37 22.95 2.40
CA GLN A 50 4.30 23.61 1.50
C GLN A 50 3.67 24.84 0.84
N GLU A 51 2.42 24.75 0.39
CA GLU A 51 1.67 25.90 -0.13
C GLU A 51 1.56 27.03 0.91
N GLN A 52 1.26 26.69 2.17
CA GLN A 52 1.22 27.67 3.27
C GLN A 52 2.56 28.35 3.53
N ASN A 53 3.67 27.67 3.27
CA ASN A 53 5.03 28.21 3.42
C ASN A 53 5.56 28.86 2.13
N GLY A 54 4.75 28.97 1.07
CA GLY A 54 5.16 29.55 -0.21
C GLY A 54 6.15 28.70 -1.01
N GLN A 55 6.27 27.40 -0.68
CA GLN A 55 7.11 26.44 -1.38
C GLN A 55 6.24 25.59 -2.31
N MET A 56 6.53 25.57 -3.61
CA MET A 56 5.70 24.90 -4.64
C MET A 56 6.48 23.80 -5.37
N ASN A 57 7.24 22.99 -4.63
CA ASN A 57 8.18 22.02 -5.19
C ASN A 57 7.78 20.57 -4.85
N PHE A 58 6.48 20.29 -4.68
CA PHE A 58 6.01 18.94 -4.38
C PHE A 58 5.85 18.12 -5.66
N GLU A 59 6.59 17.01 -5.76
CA GLU A 59 6.27 15.96 -6.73
C GLU A 59 5.52 14.82 -6.03
N PRO A 60 4.29 14.48 -6.49
CA PRO A 60 3.55 13.33 -5.97
C PRO A 60 4.28 12.02 -6.22
N LEU A 61 4.19 11.06 -5.30
CA LEU A 61 4.68 9.71 -5.53
C LEU A 61 3.76 9.02 -6.53
N ASN A 62 4.26 8.77 -7.74
CA ASN A 62 3.54 8.01 -8.75
C ASN A 62 3.62 6.50 -8.43
N PHE A 63 2.86 6.06 -7.43
CA PHE A 63 2.76 4.65 -7.07
C PHE A 63 1.84 3.93 -8.07
N LYS A 64 2.41 3.23 -9.05
CA LYS A 64 1.64 2.32 -9.92
C LYS A 64 1.34 1.04 -9.14
N PRO A 65 0.06 0.64 -8.96
CA PRO A 65 -0.25 -0.66 -8.41
C PRO A 65 0.29 -1.71 -9.39
N GLN A 66 1.32 -2.46 -8.98
CA GLN A 66 1.71 -3.69 -9.65
C GLN A 66 0.63 -4.71 -9.29
N ALA A 67 -0.44 -4.74 -10.06
CA ALA A 67 -1.32 -5.89 -10.06
C ALA A 67 -0.46 -7.09 -10.47
N GLY A 68 -0.25 -8.02 -9.55
CA GLY A 68 0.42 -9.28 -9.85
C GLY A 68 -0.28 -9.91 -11.05
N THR A 69 0.41 -9.94 -12.18
CA THR A 69 0.02 -10.73 -13.33
C THR A 69 -0.07 -12.18 -12.86
N LEU A 70 -1.28 -12.75 -12.86
CA LEU A 70 -1.44 -14.20 -12.96
C LEU A 70 -1.18 -14.63 -14.40
#